data_AF-A0A963ILG8-F1
#
_entry.id   AF-A0A963ILG8-F1
#
_cell.length_a   1.000
_cell.length_b   1.000
_cell.length_c   1.000
_cell.angle_alpha   90.00
_cell.angle_beta   90.00
_cell.angle_gamma   90.00
#
_symmetry.space_group_name_H-M   'P 1'
#
loop_
_entity.id
_entity.type
_entity.pdbx_description
1 polymer ?
#
loop_
_entity_poly.entity_id
_entity_poly.type
_entity_poly.pdbx_seq_one_letter_code
_entity_poly.pdbx_strand_id
1 'polypeptide(L)' 'SLARNVQDKAREAGVEILSCEGEESGEWVLVDLGDIVVHVMQPAVRSYYRLEELWGGKGPERVRRAASEAQQAIAGER' A
#
# COMPACT_ATOMS: atom_id res chain seq x y z
N SER A 1 -8.48 8.26 -2.87
CA SER A 1 -7.00 8.24 -2.88
C SER A 1 -6.53 6.79 -2.89
N LEU A 2 -5.26 6.52 -3.23
CA LEU A 2 -4.70 5.15 -3.17
C LEU A 2 -4.68 4.61 -1.73
N ALA A 3 -4.30 5.43 -0.75
CA ALA A 3 -4.28 5.03 0.66
C ALA A 3 -5.66 4.60 1.18
N ARG A 4 -6.72 5.35 0.84
CA ARG A 4 -8.09 4.97 1.21
C ARG A 4 -8.50 3.63 0.60
N ASN A 5 -8.14 3.40 -0.66
CA ASN A 5 -8.42 2.11 -1.32
C ASN A 5 -7.72 0.95 -0.60
N VAL A 6 -6.45 1.13 -0.19
CA VAL A 6 -5.73 0.14 0.63
C VAL A 6 -6.48 -0.14 1.93
N GLN A 7 -6.92 0.90 2.65
CA GLN A 7 -7.68 0.72 3.89
C GLN A 7 -9.01 0.00 3.66
N ASP A 8 -9.77 0.37 2.63
CA ASP A 8 -11.06 -0.24 2.33
C ASP A 8 -10.88 -1.73 2.00
N LYS A 9 -9.88 -2.09 1.19
CA LYS A 9 -9.55 -3.49 0.87
C LYS A 9 -8.99 -4.27 2.06
N ALA A 10 -8.20 -3.64 2.93
CA ALA A 10 -7.76 -4.27 4.16
C ALA A 10 -8.95 -4.62 5.06
N ARG A 11 -9.92 -3.70 5.22
CA ARG A 11 -11.15 -3.95 5.99
C ARG A 11 -12.01 -5.05 5.39
N GLU A 12 -12.21 -5.05 4.07
CA GLU A 12 -12.93 -6.11 3.36
C GLU A 12 -12.27 -7.49 3.56
N ALA A 13 -10.93 -7.53 3.62
CA ALA A 13 -10.16 -8.75 3.86
C ALA A 13 -10.08 -9.15 5.35
N GLY A 14 -10.70 -8.39 6.26
CA GLY A 14 -10.62 -8.65 7.70
C GLY A 14 -9.25 -8.35 8.33
N VAL A 15 -8.41 -7.57 7.65
CA VAL A 15 -7.11 -7.14 8.17
C VAL A 15 -7.29 -5.91 9.06
N GLU A 16 -6.71 -5.96 10.24
CA GLU A 16 -6.69 -4.83 11.17
C GLU A 16 -5.78 -3.72 10.66
N ILE A 17 -6.28 -2.48 10.71
CA ILE A 17 -5.49 -1.28 10.39
C ILE A 17 -5.11 -0.65 11.72
N LEU A 18 -3.83 -0.71 12.06
CA LEU A 18 -3.33 -0.21 13.34
C LEU A 18 -3.27 1.32 13.35
N SER A 19 -2.83 1.92 12.25
CA SER A 19 -2.74 3.36 12.10
C SER A 19 -2.74 3.80 10.64
N CYS A 20 -3.10 5.07 10.42
CA CYS A 20 -2.97 5.73 9.14
C CYS A 20 -2.55 7.19 9.35
N GLU A 21 -1.47 7.61 8.69
CA GLU A 21 -0.87 8.93 8.90
C GLU A 21 -0.64 9.66 7.58
N GLY A 22 -0.71 10.99 7.59
CA GLY A 22 -0.37 11.85 6.44
C GLY A 22 -1.48 12.04 5.39
N GLU A 23 -2.68 11.49 5.61
CA GLU A 23 -3.80 11.59 4.66
C GLU A 23 -4.22 13.02 4.34
N GLU A 24 -4.12 13.94 5.30
CA GLU A 24 -4.49 15.34 5.10
C GLU A 24 -3.60 16.04 4.06
N SER A 25 -2.30 15.73 4.04
CA SER A 25 -1.35 16.28 3.06
C SER A 25 -1.39 15.54 1.72
N GLY A 26 -1.53 14.21 1.77
CA GLY A 26 -1.47 13.33 0.60
C GLY A 26 -0.10 13.26 -0.08
N GLU A 27 0.95 13.88 0.46
CA GLU A 27 2.31 13.84 -0.11
C GLU A 27 3.01 12.51 0.20
N TRP A 28 2.85 12.05 1.43
CA TRP A 28 3.28 10.75 1.94
C TRP A 28 2.25 10.27 2.93
N VAL A 29 1.56 9.19 2.58
CA VAL A 29 0.65 8.48 3.48
C VAL A 29 1.25 7.14 3.88
N LEU A 30 1.19 6.84 5.18
CA LEU A 30 1.57 5.57 5.76
C LEU A 30 0.33 4.84 6.26
N VAL A 31 0.18 3.57 5.88
CA VAL A 31 -0.87 2.68 6.39
C VAL A 31 -0.19 1.50 7.08
N ASP A 32 -0.43 1.36 8.38
CA ASP A 32 0.12 0.28 9.19
C ASP A 32 -0.91 -0.84 9.34
N LEU A 33 -0.52 -2.04 8.90
CA LEU A 33 -1.32 -3.29 8.96
C LEU A 33 -0.66 -4.32 9.90
N GLY A 34 0.26 -3.90 10.77
CA GLY A 34 1.03 -4.77 11.65
C GLY A 34 2.21 -5.42 10.93
N ASP A 35 1.98 -6.55 10.26
CA ASP A 35 3.04 -7.28 9.57
C ASP A 35 3.53 -6.57 8.30
N ILE A 36 2.71 -5.67 7.74
CA ILE A 36 2.97 -4.94 6.50
C ILE A 36 2.71 -3.45 6.73
N VAL A 37 3.66 -2.62 6.28
CA VAL A 37 3.50 -1.15 6.25
C VAL A 37 3.48 -0.67 4.80
N VAL A 38 2.39 -0.04 4.40
CA VAL A 38 2.19 0.47 3.04
C VAL A 38 2.54 1.95 2.98
N HIS A 39 3.50 2.29 2.10
CA HIS A 39 3.92 3.66 1.85
C HIS A 39 3.32 4.16 0.52
N VAL A 40 2.47 5.17 0.57
CA VAL A 40 1.87 5.81 -0.61
C VAL A 40 2.44 7.22 -0.74
N MET A 41 3.28 7.44 -1.75
CA MET A 41 4.02 8.70 -1.91
C MET A 41 3.78 9.32 -3.28
N GLN A 42 3.81 10.65 -3.33
CA GLN A 42 3.97 11.35 -4.60
C GLN A 42 5.34 11.05 -5.23
N PRO A 43 5.47 11.08 -6.57
CA PRO A 43 6.71 10.73 -7.25
C PRO A 43 7.93 11.54 -6.81
N ALA A 44 7.76 12.83 -6.53
CA ALA A 44 8.84 13.71 -6.07
C ALA A 44 9.35 13.29 -4.68
N VAL A 45 8.43 13.06 -3.73
CA VAL A 45 8.75 12.64 -2.36
C VAL A 45 9.45 11.28 -2.36
N ARG A 46 8.93 10.32 -3.15
CA ARG A 46 9.55 8.99 -3.32
C ARG A 46 10.98 9.09 -3.85
N SER A 47 11.21 9.94 -4.86
CA SER A 47 12.53 10.13 -5.47
C SER A 47 13.52 10.82 -4.55
N TYR A 48 13.03 11.66 -3.63
CA TYR A 48 13.85 12.33 -2.63
C TYR A 48 14.30 11.36 -1.53
N TYR A 49 13.37 10.60 -0.94
CA TYR A 49 13.67 9.72 0.19
C TYR A 49 14.27 8.36 -0.20
N ARG A 50 13.95 7.84 -1.40
CA ARG A 50 14.52 6.61 -1.97
C ARG A 50 14.59 5.44 -0.98
N LEU A 51 13.49 5.18 -0.28
CA LEU A 51 13.45 4.13 0.74
C LEU A 51 13.85 2.75 0.17
N GLU A 52 13.70 2.53 -1.13
CA GLU A 52 14.15 1.32 -1.81
C GLU A 52 15.64 1.03 -1.62
N GLU A 53 16.48 2.06 -1.49
CA GLU A 53 17.92 1.88 -1.23
C GLU A 53 18.16 1.26 0.15
N LEU A 54 17.36 1.64 1.16
CA LEU A 54 17.42 1.07 2.51
C LEU A 54 17.04 -0.42 2.51
N TRP A 55 16.07 -0.80 1.69
CA TRP A 55 15.55 -2.18 1.61
C TRP A 55 16.31 -3.07 0.61
N GLY A 56 17.57 -2.73 0.34
CA GLY A 56 18.47 -3.55 -0.48
C GLY A 56 18.59 -3.13 -1.94
N GLY A 57 18.16 -1.91 -2.29
CA GLY A 57 18.39 -1.26 -3.59
C GLY A 57 17.71 -1.91 -4.79
N LYS A 58 17.06 -3.06 -4.59
CA LYS A 58 16.19 -3.68 -5.58
C LYS A 58 14.89 -2.91 -5.53
N GLY A 59 14.61 -2.16 -6.60
CA GLY A 59 13.29 -1.55 -6.79
C GLY A 59 12.16 -2.56 -6.59
N PRO A 60 10.90 -2.11 -6.44
CA PRO A 60 9.80 -2.96 -5.97
C PRO A 60 9.77 -4.28 -6.74
N GLU A 61 9.92 -5.39 -6.01
CA GLU A 61 9.71 -6.70 -6.60
C GLU A 61 8.25 -6.76 -7.03
N ARG A 62 8.00 -6.87 -8.34
CA ARG A 62 6.65 -6.96 -8.87
C ARG A 62 6.07 -8.32 -8.50
N VAL A 63 5.45 -8.39 -7.32
CA VAL A 63 4.66 -9.54 -6.90
C VAL A 63 3.40 -9.59 -7.77
N ARG A 64 3.47 -10.28 -8.91
CA ARG A 64 2.34 -10.42 -9.85
C ARG A 64 1.16 -11.21 -9.27
N ARG A 65 1.37 -11.94 -8.16
CA ARG A 65 0.41 -12.89 -7.59
C ARG A 65 -0.77 -12.21 -6.88
N ALA A 66 -0.48 -11.21 -6.04
CA ALA A 66 -1.51 -10.52 -5.25
C ALA A 66 -2.51 -9.73 -6.13
N ALA A 67 -2.05 -9.15 -7.24
CA ALA A 67 -2.93 -8.43 -8.17
C ALA A 67 -3.91 -9.37 -8.89
N SER A 68 -3.48 -10.58 -9.30
CA SER A 68 -4.37 -11.53 -9.96
C SER A 68 -5.39 -12.15 -9.01
N GLU A 69 -5.00 -12.43 -7.76
CA GLU A 69 -5.87 -13.03 -6.74
C GLU A 69 -6.92 -12.01 -6.24
N ALA A 70 -6.52 -10.76 -6.02
CA ALA A 70 -7.45 -9.67 -5.69
C ALA A 70 -8.46 -9.40 -6.82
N GLN A 71 -8.03 -9.44 -8.08
CA GLN A 71 -8.94 -9.28 -9.23
C GLN A 71 -9.92 -10.45 -9.39
N GLN A 72 -9.53 -11.67 -9.01
CA GLN A 72 -10.41 -12.84 -9.05
C GLN A 72 -11.41 -12.85 -7.89
N ALA A 73 -10.99 -12.46 -6.68
CA ALA A 73 -11.89 -12.34 -5.53
C ALA A 73 -13.00 -11.30 -5.79
N ILE A 74 -12.66 -10.13 -6.32
CA ILE A 74 -13.63 -9.07 -6.66
C ILE A 74 -14.56 -9.48 -7.82
N ALA A 75 -14.12 -10.35 -8.73
CA ALA A 75 -14.92 -10.82 -9.86
C ALA A 75 -15.87 -11.97 -9.49
N GLY A 76 -15.63 -12.69 -8.39
CA GLY A 76 -16.38 -13.89 -7.98
C GLY A 76 -17.63 -13.65 -7.13
N GLU A 77 -17.90 -12.42 -6.69
CA GLU A 77 -19.06 -12.07 -5.84
C GLU A 77 -20.30 -11.61 -6.65
N ARG A 78 -20.61 -12.25 -7.79
CA ARG A 78 -21.90 -12.10 -8.49
C ARG A 78 -22.60 -13.43 -8.69
#